data_AF-A0A218QVT2-F1
#
_entry.id   AF-A0A218QVT2-F1
#
_cell.length_a   1.000
_cell.length_b   1.000
_cell.length_c   1.000
_cell.angle_alpha   90.00
_cell.angle_beta   90.00
_cell.angle_gamma   90.00
#
_symmetry.space_group_name_H-M   'P 1'
#
loop_
_entity.id
_entity.type
_entity.pdbx_description
1 polymer ?
#
loop_
_entity_poly.entity_id
_entity_poly.type
_entity_poly.pdbx_seq_one_letter_code
_entity_poly.pdbx_strand_id
1 'polypeptide(L)'
;MFDKSTSPDATAYHTAGYTIARSGQSYTLSDKSGRTLVQFNTSPIGVRISPSNQLTTSAHQDLKQLRISLLRGEEPGGAFARVGKKETEYFARVNAITTALNQYAQKQGTNVQVDGQFLYKWKATPDGKVRIDAKDGRGSLLIKAQGQMKTRMSERDLAYFEQMLPVLQQSTPQRQTQLPQIPSQKQSQKQLERA
;
A
#
# COMPACT_ATOMS: atom_id res chain seq x y z
N MET A 1 -11.46 -10.59 9.24
CA MET A 1 -11.66 -11.55 10.35
C MET A 1 -10.53 -11.27 11.33
N PHE A 2 -10.80 -10.62 12.46
CA PHE A 2 -9.77 -10.39 13.48
C PHE A 2 -9.67 -11.64 14.33
N ASP A 3 -8.48 -12.24 14.42
CA ASP A 3 -8.22 -13.37 15.30
C ASP A 3 -8.46 -12.95 16.75
N LYS A 4 -9.45 -13.60 17.37
CA LYS A 4 -9.80 -13.47 18.78
C LYS A 4 -8.75 -14.24 19.60
N SER A 5 -7.53 -13.71 19.72
CA SER A 5 -6.43 -14.45 20.36
C SER A 5 -5.67 -13.69 21.45
N THR A 6 -6.35 -12.90 22.29
CA THR A 6 -5.77 -12.57 23.61
C THR A 6 -6.84 -12.54 24.68
N SER A 7 -6.69 -13.45 25.65
CA SER A 7 -7.24 -13.28 26.98
C SER A 7 -6.71 -11.97 27.59
N PRO A 8 -7.50 -11.23 28.40
CA PRO A 8 -7.02 -10.07 29.16
C PRO A 8 -5.75 -10.35 30.00
N ASP A 9 -5.50 -11.62 30.32
CA ASP A 9 -4.35 -12.10 31.09
C ASP A 9 -3.15 -12.53 30.23
N ALA A 10 -3.24 -12.39 28.90
CA ALA A 10 -2.15 -12.77 28.01
C ALA A 10 -0.94 -11.84 28.20
N THR A 11 0.19 -12.42 28.58
CA THR A 11 1.48 -11.74 28.72
C THR A 11 2.19 -11.55 27.39
N ALA A 12 1.64 -12.06 26.28
CA ALA A 12 2.17 -11.86 24.94
C ALA A 12 1.09 -11.83 23.86
N TYR A 13 1.28 -10.98 22.87
CA TYR A 13 0.52 -10.93 21.63
C TYR A 13 1.42 -11.32 20.46
N HIS A 14 0.99 -12.30 19.67
CA HIS A 14 1.77 -12.82 18.55
C HIS A 14 1.06 -12.53 17.23
N THR A 15 1.84 -12.13 16.23
CA THR A 15 1.41 -11.93 14.84
C THR A 15 2.36 -12.69 13.92
N ALA A 16 2.05 -12.74 12.61
CA ALA A 16 2.90 -13.37 11.62
C ALA A 16 4.33 -12.79 11.53
N GLY A 17 4.54 -11.54 11.95
CA GLY A 17 5.82 -10.83 11.81
C GLY A 17 6.44 -10.30 13.10
N TYR A 18 5.66 -10.22 14.18
CA TYR A 18 6.05 -9.53 15.41
C TYR A 18 5.43 -10.17 16.64
N THR A 19 6.10 -10.00 17.77
CA THR A 19 5.59 -10.34 19.11
C THR A 19 5.63 -9.12 20.00
N ILE A 20 4.55 -8.87 20.75
CA ILE A 20 4.50 -7.88 21.83
C ILE A 20 4.41 -8.65 23.14
N ALA A 21 5.47 -8.66 23.94
CA ALA A 21 5.46 -9.23 25.28
C ALA A 21 5.20 -8.14 26.33
N ARG A 22 4.43 -8.46 27.37
CA ARG A 22 4.06 -7.60 28.49
C ARG A 22 4.55 -8.21 29.80
N SER A 23 5.27 -7.42 30.58
CA SER A 23 5.65 -7.71 31.96
C SER A 23 5.29 -6.52 32.85
N GLY A 24 4.17 -6.64 33.58
CA GLY A 24 3.58 -5.53 34.33
C GLY A 24 3.20 -4.35 33.44
N GLN A 25 3.88 -3.21 33.64
CA GLN A 25 3.74 -1.98 32.85
C GLN A 25 4.77 -1.88 31.71
N SER A 26 5.65 -2.86 31.56
CA SER A 26 6.71 -2.87 30.55
C SER A 26 6.31 -3.74 29.36
N TYR A 27 6.56 -3.24 28.16
CA TYR A 27 6.22 -3.89 26.90
C TYR A 27 7.46 -3.98 26.01
N THR A 28 7.63 -5.12 25.36
CA THR A 28 8.72 -5.38 24.40
C THR A 28 8.12 -5.80 23.07
N LEU A 29 8.40 -5.03 22.02
CA LEU A 29 8.12 -5.38 20.63
C LEU A 29 9.35 -6.02 20.02
N SER A 30 9.22 -7.25 19.53
CA SER A 30 10.26 -7.98 18.82
C SER A 30 9.80 -8.40 17.42
N ASP A 31 10.75 -8.51 16.49
CA ASP A 31 10.49 -9.09 15.18
C ASP A 31 10.36 -10.63 15.23
N LYS A 32 10.06 -11.23 14.07
CA LYS A 32 9.95 -12.69 13.91
C LYS A 32 11.22 -13.48 14.28
N SER A 33 12.39 -12.84 14.29
CA SER A 33 13.66 -13.45 14.71
C SER A 33 13.94 -13.32 16.21
N GLY A 34 13.02 -12.69 16.95
CA GLY A 34 13.16 -12.43 18.38
C GLY A 34 13.95 -11.17 18.71
N ARG A 35 14.41 -10.42 17.70
CA ARG A 35 15.19 -9.20 17.90
C ARG A 35 14.28 -8.08 18.42
N THR A 36 14.65 -7.49 19.56
CA THR A 36 13.92 -6.37 20.15
C THR A 36 14.02 -5.13 19.27
N LEU A 37 12.87 -4.61 18.86
CA LEU A 37 12.73 -3.39 18.08
C LEU A 37 12.46 -2.18 18.97
N VAL A 38 11.56 -2.34 19.94
CA VAL A 38 11.14 -1.27 20.85
C VAL A 38 10.83 -1.85 22.22
N GLN A 39 11.17 -1.09 23.25
CA GLN A 39 10.63 -1.29 24.59
C GLN A 39 9.91 -0.01 25.02
N PHE A 40 8.79 -0.16 25.72
CA PHE A 40 8.07 0.98 26.26
C PHE A 40 7.37 0.62 27.57
N ASN A 41 7.23 1.63 28.43
CA ASN A 41 6.54 1.51 29.69
C ASN A 41 5.26 2.35 29.66
N THR A 42 4.15 1.77 30.10
CA THR A 42 2.89 2.49 30.27
C THR A 42 2.82 3.06 31.69
N SER A 43 2.36 4.30 31.82
CA SER A 43 2.07 4.95 33.10
C SER A 43 0.69 5.61 33.03
N PRO A 44 0.08 6.00 34.16
CA PRO A 44 -1.19 6.74 34.16
C PRO A 44 -1.15 8.03 33.32
N ILE A 45 0.02 8.63 33.15
CA ILE A 45 0.23 9.87 32.38
C ILE A 45 0.67 9.63 30.93
N GLY A 46 0.79 8.38 30.49
CA GLY A 46 1.10 8.03 29.10
C GLY A 46 2.19 6.97 28.95
N VAL A 47 2.73 6.88 27.73
CA VAL A 47 3.72 5.85 27.33
C VAL A 47 5.10 6.45 27.21
N ARG A 48 6.10 5.81 27.81
CA ARG A 48 7.53 6.16 27.68
C ARG A 48 8.25 5.10 26.87
N ILE A 49 8.80 5.48 25.73
CA ILE A 49 9.62 4.61 24.88
C ILE A 49 11.06 4.61 25.40
N SER A 50 11.69 3.43 25.47
CA SER A 50 13.11 3.29 25.82
C SER A 50 14.00 3.97 24.77
N PRO A 51 15.07 4.70 25.20
CA PRO A 51 15.97 5.39 24.28
C PRO A 51 16.65 4.45 23.28
N SER A 52 16.95 3.22 23.71
CA SER A 52 17.44 2.14 22.86
C SER A 52 16.28 1.52 22.08
N ASN A 53 15.99 2.06 20.90
CA ASN A 53 15.07 1.45 19.95
C ASN A 53 15.75 1.28 18.59
N GLN A 54 15.27 0.31 17.82
CA GLN A 54 15.80 -0.05 16.51
C GLN A 54 14.73 0.17 15.44
N LEU A 55 13.89 1.19 15.63
CA LEU A 55 12.88 1.58 14.67
C LEU A 55 13.54 2.10 13.39
N THR A 56 12.93 1.79 12.25
CA THR A 56 13.37 2.34 10.96
C THR A 56 13.13 3.85 10.91
N THR A 57 13.82 4.53 10.00
CA THR A 57 13.60 5.96 9.74
C THR A 57 12.15 6.26 9.36
N SER A 58 11.51 5.38 8.58
CA SER A 58 10.10 5.52 8.21
C SER A 58 9.18 5.44 9.43
N ALA A 59 9.42 4.50 10.36
CA ALA A 59 8.62 4.37 11.57
C ALA A 59 8.75 5.61 12.48
N HIS A 60 9.93 6.23 12.53
CA HIS A 60 10.12 7.51 13.23
C HIS A 60 9.30 8.64 12.60
N GLN A 61 9.26 8.71 11.27
CA GLN A 61 8.46 9.70 10.56
C GLN A 61 6.96 9.49 10.78
N ASP A 62 6.49 8.24 10.74
CA ASP A 62 5.09 7.89 11.00
C ASP A 62 4.69 8.28 12.43
N LEU A 63 5.53 8.01 13.44
CA LEU A 63 5.29 8.42 14.83
C LEU A 63 5.28 9.93 15.00
N LYS A 64 6.14 10.66 14.28
CA LYS A 64 6.16 12.12 14.29
C LYS A 64 4.87 12.69 13.69
N GLN A 65 4.40 12.14 12.57
CA GLN A 65 3.14 12.54 11.95
C GLN A 65 1.95 12.25 12.86
N LEU A 66 1.91 11.06 13.48
CA LEU A 66 0.90 10.73 14.49
C LEU A 66 0.87 11.77 15.61
N ARG A 67 2.03 12.12 16.17
CA ARG A 67 2.12 13.15 17.23
C ARG A 67 1.57 14.49 16.77
N ILE A 68 1.88 14.91 15.54
CA ILE A 68 1.39 16.18 14.98
C ILE A 68 -0.14 16.14 14.87
N SER A 69 -0.71 15.07 14.30
CA SER A 69 -2.17 14.93 14.16
C SER A 69 -2.87 14.94 15.52
N LEU A 70 -2.34 14.21 16.52
CA LEU A 70 -2.90 14.20 17.87
C LEU A 70 -2.86 15.59 18.54
N LEU A 71 -1.77 16.34 18.38
CA LEU A 71 -1.65 17.70 18.93
C LEU A 71 -2.62 18.69 18.26
N ARG A 72 -3.00 18.44 17.01
CA ARG A 72 -3.95 19.26 16.24
C ARG A 72 -5.41 18.82 16.38
N GLY A 73 -5.67 17.72 17.08
CA GLY A 73 -7.01 17.11 17.13
C GLY A 73 -7.47 16.53 15.79
N GLU A 74 -6.52 16.25 14.88
CA GLU A 74 -6.79 15.67 13.57
C GLU A 74 -6.79 14.14 13.65
N GLU A 75 -7.58 13.50 12.78
CA GLU A 75 -7.54 12.05 12.62
C GLU A 75 -6.16 11.61 12.10
N PRO A 76 -5.52 10.59 12.71
CA PRO A 76 -4.24 10.08 12.23
C PRO A 76 -4.32 9.53 10.79
N GLY A 77 -3.29 9.80 9.99
CA GLY A 77 -3.15 9.29 8.62
C GLY A 77 -2.10 8.18 8.49
N GLY A 78 -1.88 7.71 7.25
CA GLY A 78 -0.76 6.82 6.90
C GLY A 78 -0.77 5.47 7.61
N ALA A 79 0.31 5.14 8.33
CA ALA A 79 0.44 3.90 9.09
C ALA A 79 -0.54 3.78 10.26
N PHE A 80 -1.02 4.91 10.80
CA PHE A 80 -1.91 4.98 11.96
C PHE A 80 -3.35 5.36 11.62
N ALA A 81 -3.69 5.48 10.34
CA ALA A 81 -5.06 5.65 9.90
C ALA A 81 -5.94 4.52 10.46
N ARG A 82 -7.14 4.86 10.95
CA ARG A 82 -8.09 3.88 11.49
C ARG A 82 -8.22 2.72 10.50
N VAL A 83 -8.09 1.48 10.99
CA VAL A 83 -7.97 0.26 10.17
C VAL A 83 -9.09 0.18 9.11
N GLY A 84 -10.32 0.56 9.46
CA GLY A 84 -11.43 0.60 8.51
C GLY A 84 -11.32 1.68 7.42
N LYS A 85 -10.73 2.85 7.71
CA LYS A 85 -10.54 3.93 6.71
C LYS A 85 -9.43 3.58 5.73
N LYS A 86 -8.31 3.03 6.21
CA LYS A 86 -7.18 2.62 5.36
C LYS A 86 -7.55 1.48 4.42
N GLU A 87 -8.28 0.47 4.90
CA GLU A 87 -8.78 -0.60 4.05
C GLU A 87 -9.82 -0.09 3.05
N THR A 88 -10.73 0.79 3.48
CA THR A 88 -11.73 1.40 2.57
C THR A 88 -11.07 2.24 1.49
N GLU A 89 -10.08 3.07 1.84
CA GLU A 89 -9.30 3.87 0.88
C GLU A 89 -8.51 2.98 -0.08
N TYR A 90 -7.86 1.94 0.43
CA TYR A 90 -7.17 0.95 -0.39
C TYR A 90 -8.14 0.29 -1.40
N PHE A 91 -9.29 -0.20 -0.94
CA PHE A 91 -10.30 -0.80 -1.82
C PHE A 91 -10.90 0.22 -2.79
N ALA A 92 -11.11 1.46 -2.38
CA ALA A 92 -11.61 2.53 -3.24
C ALA A 92 -10.61 2.81 -4.39
N ARG A 93 -9.31 2.90 -4.07
CA ARG A 93 -8.24 3.09 -5.06
C ARG A 93 -8.14 1.92 -6.03
N VAL A 94 -8.15 0.69 -5.50
CA VAL A 94 -8.17 -0.54 -6.31
C VAL A 94 -9.40 -0.58 -7.22
N ASN A 95 -10.57 -0.20 -6.71
CA ASN A 95 -11.82 -0.20 -7.47
C ASN A 95 -11.81 0.88 -8.57
N ALA A 96 -11.26 2.07 -8.30
CA ALA A 96 -11.09 3.13 -9.29
C ALA A 96 -10.21 2.67 -10.46
N ILE A 97 -9.06 2.05 -10.16
CA ILE A 97 -8.17 1.46 -11.17
C ILE A 97 -8.91 0.42 -12.00
N THR A 98 -9.58 -0.52 -11.32
CA THR A 98 -10.29 -1.61 -11.98
C THR A 98 -11.42 -1.12 -12.87
N THR A 99 -12.15 -0.10 -12.42
CA THR A 99 -13.24 0.55 -13.17
C THR A 99 -12.70 1.23 -14.41
N ALA A 100 -11.61 1.99 -14.29
CA ALA A 100 -10.99 2.67 -15.43
C ALA A 100 -10.49 1.69 -16.50
N LEU A 101 -9.84 0.59 -16.10
CA LEU A 101 -9.36 -0.44 -17.03
C LEU A 101 -10.54 -1.14 -17.74
N ASN A 102 -11.63 -1.41 -17.03
CA ASN A 102 -12.82 -2.00 -17.61
C ASN A 102 -13.52 -1.03 -18.58
N GLN A 103 -13.69 0.23 -18.19
CA GLN A 103 -14.26 1.27 -19.05
C GLN A 103 -13.42 1.47 -20.31
N TYR A 104 -12.10 1.39 -20.20
CA TYR A 104 -11.22 1.42 -21.36
C TYR A 104 -11.52 0.26 -22.32
N ALA A 105 -11.61 -0.99 -21.83
CA ALA A 105 -11.97 -2.13 -22.67
C ALA A 105 -13.37 -1.99 -23.30
N GLN A 106 -14.34 -1.47 -22.56
CA GLN A 106 -15.69 -1.18 -23.07
C GLN A 106 -15.66 -0.13 -24.19
N LYS A 107 -14.90 0.97 -24.03
CA LYS A 107 -14.72 1.98 -25.07
C LYS A 107 -14.05 1.43 -26.33
N GLN A 108 -13.12 0.49 -26.17
CA GLN A 108 -12.47 -0.19 -27.30
C GLN A 108 -13.35 -1.28 -27.95
N GLY A 109 -14.46 -1.66 -27.31
CA GLY A 109 -15.37 -2.70 -27.79
C GLY A 109 -14.76 -4.11 -27.87
N THR A 110 -13.54 -4.32 -27.36
CA THR A 110 -12.76 -5.55 -27.53
C THR A 110 -11.96 -5.88 -26.27
N ASN A 111 -11.45 -7.10 -26.20
CA ASN A 111 -10.53 -7.50 -25.14
C ASN A 111 -9.22 -6.73 -25.29
N VAL A 112 -8.85 -5.99 -24.26
CA VAL A 112 -7.61 -5.22 -24.22
C VAL A 112 -6.56 -6.01 -23.47
N GLN A 113 -5.38 -6.13 -24.06
CA GLN A 113 -4.17 -6.57 -23.38
C GLN A 113 -3.08 -5.55 -23.65
N VAL A 114 -2.53 -4.97 -22.59
CA VAL A 114 -1.39 -4.07 -22.67
C VAL A 114 -0.22 -4.73 -21.97
N ASP A 115 0.86 -4.88 -22.73
CA ASP A 115 2.13 -5.27 -22.18
C ASP A 115 2.95 -4.00 -21.93
N GLY A 116 2.86 -3.47 -20.71
CA GLY A 116 3.53 -2.22 -20.35
C GLY A 116 5.04 -2.37 -20.51
N GLN A 117 5.70 -1.31 -20.99
CA GLN A 117 7.07 -1.37 -21.49
C GLN A 117 8.11 -1.78 -20.42
N PHE A 118 7.81 -1.64 -19.11
CA PHE A 118 8.82 -1.89 -18.06
C PHE A 118 8.38 -2.62 -16.76
N LEU A 119 7.10 -2.62 -16.34
CA LEU A 119 6.77 -3.13 -14.98
C LEU A 119 5.54 -4.04 -14.88
N TYR A 120 4.52 -3.85 -15.71
CA TYR A 120 3.26 -4.56 -15.56
C TYR A 120 2.71 -5.00 -16.91
N LYS A 121 2.03 -6.14 -16.90
CA LYS A 121 1.13 -6.58 -17.96
C LYS A 121 -0.28 -6.52 -17.40
N TRP A 122 -1.22 -5.96 -18.14
CA TRP A 122 -2.61 -5.98 -17.72
C TRP A 122 -3.54 -6.35 -18.87
N LYS A 123 -4.68 -6.91 -18.51
CA LYS A 123 -5.77 -7.22 -19.43
C LYS A 123 -7.11 -6.83 -18.82
N ALA A 124 -7.99 -6.34 -19.67
CA ALA A 124 -9.37 -6.04 -19.32
C ALA A 124 -10.28 -6.47 -20.46
N THR A 125 -11.47 -6.91 -20.12
CA THR A 125 -12.47 -7.37 -21.08
C THR A 125 -13.78 -6.60 -20.87
N PRO A 126 -14.58 -6.35 -21.92
CA PRO A 126 -15.82 -5.57 -21.79
C PRO A 126 -16.85 -6.16 -20.82
N ASP A 127 -16.80 -7.48 -20.59
CA ASP A 127 -17.61 -8.22 -19.62
C ASP A 127 -17.16 -8.05 -18.15
N GLY A 128 -16.16 -7.20 -17.90
CA GLY A 128 -15.79 -6.78 -16.55
C GLY A 128 -14.72 -7.61 -15.85
N LYS A 129 -13.99 -8.47 -16.58
CA LYS A 129 -12.81 -9.16 -16.06
C LYS A 129 -11.58 -8.28 -16.19
N VAL A 130 -10.77 -8.22 -15.13
CA VAL A 130 -9.53 -7.45 -15.11
C VAL A 130 -8.43 -8.29 -14.46
N ARG A 131 -7.22 -8.25 -15.02
CA ARG A 131 -6.04 -8.85 -14.42
C ARG A 131 -4.82 -7.98 -14.61
N ILE A 132 -4.05 -7.80 -13.54
CA ILE A 132 -2.76 -7.12 -13.54
C ILE A 132 -1.71 -8.11 -13.05
N ASP A 133 -0.65 -8.29 -13.82
CA ASP A 133 0.51 -9.11 -13.50
C ASP A 133 1.76 -8.22 -13.45
N ALA A 134 2.57 -8.39 -12.40
CA ALA A 134 3.88 -7.76 -12.33
C ALA A 134 4.91 -8.53 -13.16
N LYS A 135 5.77 -7.81 -13.88
CA LYS A 135 6.87 -8.38 -14.67
C LYS A 135 8.12 -8.69 -13.83
N ASP A 136 8.15 -8.25 -12.58
CA ASP A 136 9.26 -8.41 -11.63
C ASP A 136 9.26 -9.77 -10.89
N GLY A 137 8.43 -10.73 -11.33
CA GLY A 137 8.34 -12.06 -10.72
C GLY A 137 7.36 -12.16 -9.55
N ARG A 138 6.75 -11.05 -9.08
CA ARG A 138 5.70 -11.13 -8.06
C ARG A 138 4.46 -11.86 -8.54
N GLY A 139 4.18 -11.87 -9.85
CA GLY A 139 3.02 -12.53 -10.47
C GLY A 139 1.75 -11.67 -10.43
N SER A 140 0.57 -12.28 -10.34
CA SER A 140 -0.71 -11.55 -10.39
C SER A 140 -0.92 -10.64 -9.19
N LEU A 141 -0.99 -9.34 -9.41
CA LEU A 141 -1.25 -8.33 -8.37
C LEU A 141 -2.74 -8.10 -8.15
N LEU A 142 -3.54 -8.21 -9.21
CA LEU A 142 -4.98 -8.02 -9.18
C LEU A 142 -5.67 -9.01 -10.11
N ILE A 143 -6.76 -9.61 -9.63
CA ILE A 143 -7.68 -10.42 -10.42
C ILE A 143 -9.10 -10.04 -10.03
N LYS A 144 -9.90 -9.57 -11.00
CA LYS A 144 -11.35 -9.40 -10.88
C LYS A 144 -12.05 -10.29 -11.91
N ALA A 145 -12.90 -11.19 -11.45
CA ALA A 145 -13.75 -12.03 -12.29
C ALA A 145 -14.95 -12.53 -11.48
N GLN A 146 -16.10 -12.72 -12.12
CA GLN A 146 -17.29 -13.35 -11.51
C GLN A 146 -17.71 -12.71 -10.16
N GLY A 147 -17.64 -11.38 -10.06
CA GLY A 147 -17.98 -10.66 -8.82
C GLY A 147 -16.96 -10.76 -7.69
N GLN A 148 -15.88 -11.53 -7.87
CA GLN A 148 -14.79 -11.64 -6.90
C GLN A 148 -13.61 -10.77 -7.30
N MET A 149 -12.96 -10.16 -6.31
CA MET A 149 -11.75 -9.36 -6.49
C MET A 149 -10.68 -9.81 -5.49
N LYS A 150 -9.51 -10.16 -6.00
CA LYS A 150 -8.30 -10.45 -5.20
C LYS A 150 -7.23 -9.44 -5.57
N THR A 151 -6.60 -8.84 -4.57
CA THR A 151 -5.55 -7.85 -4.77
C THR A 151 -4.46 -7.98 -3.71
N ARG A 152 -3.22 -7.78 -4.12
CA ARG A 152 -2.03 -7.65 -3.26
C ARG A 152 -1.14 -6.49 -3.74
N MET A 153 -1.77 -5.49 -4.35
CA MET A 153 -1.09 -4.30 -4.84
C MET A 153 -0.46 -3.56 -3.66
N SER A 154 0.81 -3.23 -3.76
CA SER A 154 1.49 -2.32 -2.85
C SER A 154 1.16 -0.86 -3.19
N GLU A 155 1.51 0.06 -2.29
CA GLU A 155 1.39 1.51 -2.56
C GLU A 155 2.09 1.94 -3.85
N ARG A 156 3.24 1.33 -4.16
CA ARG A 156 3.97 1.60 -5.41
C ARG A 156 3.19 1.15 -6.64
N ASP A 157 2.49 0.02 -6.54
CA ASP A 157 1.66 -0.48 -7.64
C ASP A 157 0.44 0.44 -7.85
N LEU A 158 -0.23 0.82 -6.76
CA LEU A 158 -1.39 1.73 -6.82
C LEU A 158 -1.01 3.07 -7.45
N ALA A 159 0.05 3.70 -6.96
CA ALA A 159 0.52 4.99 -7.46
C ALA A 159 0.84 4.96 -8.97
N TYR A 160 1.42 3.87 -9.47
CA TYR A 160 1.69 3.70 -10.90
C TYR A 160 0.39 3.70 -11.73
N PHE A 161 -0.60 2.91 -11.33
CA PHE A 161 -1.87 2.83 -12.07
C PHE A 161 -2.70 4.10 -11.93
N GLU A 162 -2.63 4.79 -10.79
CA GLU A 162 -3.27 6.09 -10.56
C GLU A 162 -2.75 7.16 -11.52
N GLN A 163 -1.43 7.19 -11.75
CA GLN A 163 -0.83 8.08 -12.74
C GLN A 163 -1.26 7.75 -14.18
N MET A 164 -1.63 6.49 -14.46
CA MET A 164 -2.16 6.09 -15.77
C MET A 164 -3.65 6.40 -15.96
N LEU A 165 -4.43 6.67 -14.90
CA LEU A 165 -5.89 6.84 -15.03
C LEU A 165 -6.30 7.96 -16.00
N PRO A 166 -5.69 9.16 -15.97
CA PRO A 166 -6.07 10.22 -16.90
C PRO A 166 -5.87 9.80 -18.36
N VAL A 167 -4.77 9.09 -18.63
CA VAL A 167 -4.45 8.57 -19.97
C VAL A 167 -5.51 7.58 -20.44
N LEU A 168 -5.89 6.63 -19.58
CA LEU A 168 -6.90 5.61 -19.89
C LEU A 168 -8.30 6.21 -20.09
N GLN A 169 -8.60 7.31 -19.41
CA GLN A 169 -9.89 8.00 -19.52
C GLN A 169 -9.99 8.85 -20.80
N GLN A 170 -8.88 9.50 -21.19
CA GLN A 170 -8.78 10.40 -22.34
C GLN A 170 -8.52 9.69 -23.67
N SER A 171 -8.04 8.44 -23.67
CA SER A 171 -7.71 7.75 -24.92
C SER A 171 -8.98 7.39 -25.69
N THR A 172 -9.20 8.11 -26.80
CA THR A 172 -10.15 7.75 -27.86
C THR A 172 -9.70 6.46 -28.56
N PRO A 173 -10.62 5.68 -29.14
CA PRO A 173 -10.32 4.40 -29.75
C PRO A 173 -9.58 4.57 -31.08
N GLN A 174 -8.29 4.93 -31.03
CA GLN A 174 -7.37 4.80 -32.17
C GLN A 174 -5.95 4.42 -31.73
N ARG A 175 -5.47 3.34 -32.37
CA ARG A 175 -4.13 2.73 -32.38
C ARG A 175 -3.63 2.08 -31.08
N GLN A 176 -3.86 0.77 -31.05
CA GLN A 176 -3.04 -0.25 -30.41
C GLN A 176 -1.54 0.08 -30.53
N THR A 177 -0.86 0.37 -29.42
CA THR A 177 0.33 -0.36 -28.90
C THR A 177 1.19 0.41 -27.91
N GLN A 178 1.02 1.70 -27.64
CA GLN A 178 1.90 2.39 -26.68
C GLN A 178 1.13 3.41 -25.84
N LEU A 179 0.94 3.11 -24.55
CA LEU A 179 0.61 4.14 -23.55
C LEU A 179 1.79 5.13 -23.50
N PRO A 180 1.53 6.45 -23.44
CA PRO A 180 2.56 7.46 -23.25
C PRO A 180 3.49 7.13 -22.09
N GLN A 181 4.78 7.34 -22.29
CA GLN A 181 5.80 7.14 -21.26
C GLN A 181 5.51 8.08 -20.08
N ILE A 182 5.15 7.52 -18.91
CA ILE A 182 5.16 8.28 -17.67
C ILE A 182 6.63 8.62 -17.39
N PRO A 183 6.99 9.91 -17.23
CA PRO A 183 8.36 10.29 -16.91
C PRO A 183 8.76 9.64 -15.58
N SER A 184 9.70 8.70 -15.63
CA SER A 184 10.37 8.24 -14.42
C SER A 184 11.10 9.43 -13.82
N GLN A 185 10.81 9.76 -12.57
CA GLN A 185 11.56 10.73 -11.77
C GLN A 185 13.01 10.24 -11.59
N LYS A 186 13.84 10.41 -12.62
CA LYS A 186 15.30 10.20 -12.62
C LYS A 186 16.02 11.21 -13.53
N GLN A 187 15.41 12.35 -13.83
CA GLN A 187 16.06 13.48 -14.50
C GLN A 187 16.10 14.70 -13.58
N SER A 188 16.94 14.64 -12.56
CA SER A 188 17.35 15.84 -11.80
C SER A 188 18.81 15.78 -11.36
N GLN A 189 19.67 15.05 -12.08
CA GLN A 189 21.10 14.93 -11.74
C GLN A 189 22.07 15.01 -12.93
N LYS A 190 21.65 15.49 -14.11
CA LYS A 190 22.53 15.63 -15.30
C LYS A 190 22.66 17.05 -15.86
N GLN A 191 22.43 18.07 -15.03
CA GLN A 191 22.79 19.46 -15.35
C GLN A 191 23.58 20.06 -14.20
N LEU A 192 24.77 19.51 -13.94
CA LEU A 192 25.80 20.18 -13.14
C LEU A 192 27.20 19.64 -13.48
N GLU A 193 27.42 19.28 -14.75
CA GLU A 193 28.75 19.03 -15.30
C GLU A 193 28.75 19.51 -16.74
N ARG A 194 28.90 20.84 -16.89
CA ARG A 194 29.45 21.53 -18.07
C ARG A 194 29.51 23.02 -17.73
N ALA A 195 30.55 23.35 -16.98
CA ALA A 195 31.28 24.59 -17.21
C ALA A 195 31.95 24.53 -18.60
#